data_AF-A0A8S1XSD8-F1
#
_entry.id   AF-A0A8S1XSD8-F1
#
_cell.length_a   1.000
_cell.length_b   1.000
_cell.length_c   1.000
_cell.angle_alpha   90.00
_cell.angle_beta   90.00
_cell.angle_gamma   90.00
#
_symmetry.space_group_name_H-M   'P 1'
#
loop_
_entity.id
_entity.type
_entity.pdbx_description
1 polymer ?
#
loop_
_entity_poly.entity_id
_entity_poly.type
_entity_poly.pdbx_seq_one_letter_code
_entity_poly.pdbx_strand_id
1 'polypeptide(L)'
;MNQCLICFEDTEFRLNCQHYYCLKCLVNMIQVKLKALQLTTDDYKCPECKSKFSVELFKNTEIYNDLIEYSLKHNCIENLNDDEMIVDCGHDDCNNKFIVSKNAKYSRCPVCKQIYCLNCRKPYESKCCQQSITGKCPRCKIQVFKEEGCNFLKCQSQYCKGQVYFCGICFLILKKEDHYSHFIDNNPYNACRIGKIKPNKQKCPGCLTLNPLQCQIIENLNQCYCKSNVCKESLYCLNCSKKIQKNEAHECKQCSIM
;
A
#
# COMPACT_ATOMS: atom_id res chain seq x y z
N MET A 1 -41.96 -34.66 0.09
CA MET A 1 -41.55 -34.74 -1.33
C MET A 1 -40.36 -33.81 -1.50
N ASN A 2 -39.25 -34.34 -2.02
CA ASN A 2 -38.03 -33.55 -2.22
C ASN A 2 -38.07 -32.96 -3.63
N GLN A 3 -38.77 -31.85 -3.80
CA GLN A 3 -38.95 -31.20 -5.10
C GLN A 3 -38.21 -29.87 -5.17
N CYS A 4 -37.65 -29.59 -6.34
CA CYS A 4 -37.05 -28.30 -6.62
C CYS A 4 -38.10 -27.20 -6.55
N LEU A 5 -37.88 -26.18 -5.72
CA LEU A 5 -38.84 -25.07 -5.55
C LEU A 5 -38.92 -24.12 -6.77
N ILE A 6 -38.12 -24.35 -7.82
CA ILE A 6 -38.15 -23.56 -9.07
C ILE A 6 -38.85 -24.31 -10.20
N CYS A 7 -38.46 -25.55 -10.49
CA CYS A 7 -39.01 -26.33 -11.60
C CYS A 7 -39.97 -27.44 -11.18
N PHE A 8 -40.15 -27.68 -9.88
CA PHE A 8 -41.02 -28.73 -9.31
C PHE A 8 -40.64 -30.18 -9.66
N GLU A 9 -39.49 -30.41 -10.29
CA GLU A 9 -38.92 -31.74 -10.51
C GLU A 9 -38.30 -32.30 -9.22
N ASP A 10 -38.30 -33.63 -9.07
CA ASP A 10 -37.69 -34.30 -7.93
C ASP A 10 -36.18 -34.04 -7.86
N THR A 11 -35.67 -33.73 -6.67
CA THR A 11 -34.25 -33.45 -6.45
C THR A 11 -33.84 -33.80 -5.03
N GLU A 12 -32.65 -34.39 -4.89
CA GLU A 12 -32.05 -34.65 -3.57
C GLU A 12 -31.17 -33.49 -3.09
N PHE A 13 -30.90 -32.51 -3.97
CA PHE A 13 -30.04 -31.38 -3.64
C PHE A 13 -30.79 -30.35 -2.79
N ARG A 14 -30.15 -29.94 -1.69
CA ARG A 14 -30.64 -28.93 -0.77
C ARG A 14 -29.53 -27.96 -0.40
N LEU A 15 -29.90 -26.70 -0.21
CA LEU A 15 -29.01 -25.69 0.35
C LEU A 15 -28.81 -25.92 1.86
N ASN A 16 -27.86 -25.22 2.46
CA ASN A 16 -27.60 -25.27 3.92
C ASN A 16 -28.83 -24.87 4.75
N CYS A 17 -29.73 -24.06 4.19
CA CYS A 17 -31.00 -23.68 4.80
C CYS A 17 -32.12 -24.73 4.65
N GLN A 18 -31.80 -25.93 4.17
CA GLN A 18 -32.71 -27.07 3.98
C GLN A 18 -33.80 -26.91 2.89
N HIS A 19 -33.80 -25.81 2.12
CA HIS A 19 -34.65 -25.67 0.94
C HIS A 19 -34.08 -26.44 -0.26
N TYR A 20 -34.97 -27.09 -1.02
CA TYR A 20 -34.64 -27.98 -2.14
C TYR A 20 -34.63 -27.23 -3.48
N TYR A 21 -33.52 -27.37 -4.22
CA TYR A 21 -33.35 -26.79 -5.56
C TYR A 21 -32.47 -27.72 -6.39
N CYS A 22 -32.84 -28.01 -7.63
CA CYS A 22 -31.91 -28.72 -8.51
C CYS A 22 -30.77 -27.78 -8.93
N LEU A 23 -29.55 -28.33 -9.09
CA LEU A 23 -28.37 -27.55 -9.46
C LEU A 23 -28.57 -26.78 -10.76
N LYS A 24 -29.27 -27.37 -11.73
CA LYS A 24 -29.62 -26.73 -13.02
C LYS A 24 -30.40 -25.42 -12.84
N CYS A 25 -31.36 -25.38 -11.91
CA CYS A 25 -32.13 -24.16 -11.66
C CYS A 25 -31.29 -23.08 -10.98
N LEU A 26 -30.43 -23.46 -10.03
CA LEU A 26 -29.50 -22.51 -9.40
C LEU A 26 -28.49 -21.94 -10.41
N VAL A 27 -27.94 -22.80 -11.28
CA VAL A 27 -27.05 -22.40 -12.38
C VAL A 27 -27.74 -21.39 -13.28
N ASN A 28 -28.95 -21.69 -13.76
CA ASN A 28 -29.71 -20.78 -14.63
C ASN A 28 -29.97 -19.42 -13.95
N MET A 29 -30.37 -19.42 -12.67
CA MET A 29 -30.64 -18.21 -11.92
C MET A 29 -29.42 -17.28 -11.88
N ILE A 30 -28.24 -17.82 -11.57
CA ILE A 30 -27.00 -17.05 -11.52
C ILE A 30 -26.52 -16.66 -12.93
N GLN A 31 -26.61 -17.58 -13.90
CA GLN A 31 -26.13 -17.36 -15.26
C GLN A 31 -26.86 -16.21 -15.97
N VAL A 32 -28.15 -16.01 -15.69
CA VAL A 32 -28.92 -14.87 -16.23
C VAL A 32 -28.32 -13.54 -15.75
N LYS A 33 -28.01 -13.43 -14.44
CA LYS A 33 -27.42 -12.20 -13.88
C LYS A 33 -25.98 -11.99 -14.33
N LEU A 34 -25.21 -13.08 -14.43
CA LEU A 34 -23.85 -13.08 -14.95
C LEU A 34 -23.80 -12.52 -16.38
N LYS A 35 -24.67 -13.02 -17.27
CA LYS A 35 -24.80 -12.54 -18.66
C LYS A 35 -25.25 -11.09 -18.76
N ALA A 36 -26.09 -10.64 -17.82
CA ALA A 36 -26.53 -9.26 -17.74
C ALA A 36 -25.49 -8.31 -17.11
N LEU A 37 -24.33 -8.84 -16.65
CA LEU A 37 -23.31 -8.11 -15.89
C LEU A 37 -23.83 -7.45 -14.60
N GLN A 38 -24.86 -8.03 -13.98
CA GLN A 38 -25.54 -7.51 -12.78
C GLN A 38 -25.39 -8.44 -11.58
N LEU A 39 -24.31 -9.23 -11.55
CA LEU A 39 -24.08 -10.18 -10.47
C LEU A 39 -23.36 -9.50 -9.31
N THR A 40 -23.87 -9.70 -8.10
CA THR A 40 -23.36 -9.15 -6.85
C THR A 40 -23.27 -10.25 -5.80
N THR A 41 -22.55 -10.00 -4.71
CA THR A 41 -22.48 -10.95 -3.57
C THR A 41 -23.86 -11.21 -2.95
N ASP A 42 -24.81 -10.30 -3.13
CA ASP A 42 -26.18 -10.44 -2.65
C ASP A 42 -27.04 -11.42 -3.46
N ASP A 43 -26.58 -11.85 -4.64
CA ASP A 43 -27.30 -12.79 -5.50
C ASP A 43 -27.11 -14.25 -5.10
N TYR A 44 -26.10 -14.54 -4.28
CA TYR A 44 -25.83 -15.88 -3.74
C TYR A 44 -26.69 -16.14 -2.50
N LYS A 45 -28.02 -16.06 -2.66
CA LYS A 45 -29.01 -16.23 -1.59
C LYS A 45 -30.13 -17.16 -1.99
N CYS A 46 -30.61 -17.96 -1.03
CA CYS A 46 -31.79 -18.79 -1.19
C CYS A 46 -33.00 -17.93 -1.61
N PRO A 47 -33.74 -18.29 -2.68
CA PRO A 47 -34.93 -17.56 -3.11
C PRO A 47 -36.01 -17.41 -2.03
N GLU A 48 -36.23 -18.44 -1.21
CA GLU A 48 -37.23 -18.42 -0.13
C GLU A 48 -36.76 -17.61 1.09
N CYS A 49 -35.74 -18.10 1.79
CA CYS A 49 -35.36 -17.57 3.10
C CYS A 49 -34.22 -16.55 3.07
N LYS A 50 -33.66 -16.24 1.89
CA LYS A 50 -32.53 -15.32 1.69
C LYS A 50 -31.22 -15.69 2.39
N SER A 51 -31.14 -16.87 3.00
CA SER A 51 -29.89 -17.42 3.54
C SER A 51 -28.81 -17.47 2.46
N LYS A 52 -27.61 -16.96 2.78
CA LYS A 52 -26.47 -16.93 1.85
C LYS A 52 -25.93 -18.34 1.56
N PHE A 53 -25.41 -18.54 0.37
CA PHE A 53 -24.62 -19.71 -0.01
C PHE A 53 -23.33 -19.28 -0.73
N SER A 54 -22.33 -20.16 -0.78
CA SER A 54 -21.02 -19.86 -1.38
C SER A 54 -21.03 -20.10 -2.89
N VAL A 55 -20.22 -19.33 -3.62
CA VAL A 55 -19.91 -19.56 -5.05
C VAL A 55 -19.30 -20.96 -5.30
N GLU A 56 -18.65 -21.56 -4.30
CA GLU A 56 -18.11 -22.93 -4.35
C GLU A 56 -19.17 -23.99 -4.67
N LEU A 57 -20.45 -23.69 -4.43
CA LEU A 57 -21.57 -24.55 -4.85
C LEU A 57 -21.55 -24.86 -6.35
N PHE A 58 -20.99 -23.95 -7.16
CA PHE A 58 -20.92 -24.07 -8.62
C PHE A 58 -19.63 -24.69 -9.13
N LYS A 59 -18.70 -25.12 -8.27
CA LYS A 59 -17.34 -25.58 -8.64
C LYS A 59 -17.28 -26.60 -9.77
N ASN A 60 -18.29 -27.47 -9.87
CA ASN A 60 -18.37 -28.54 -10.86
C ASN A 60 -19.37 -28.24 -11.99
N THR A 61 -19.69 -26.97 -12.22
CA THR A 61 -20.62 -26.52 -13.26
C THR A 61 -19.89 -25.76 -14.35
N GLU A 62 -20.48 -25.71 -15.54
CA GLU A 62 -19.96 -25.02 -16.71
C GLU A 62 -19.78 -23.50 -16.50
N ILE A 63 -20.54 -22.90 -15.58
CA ILE A 63 -20.48 -21.46 -15.30
C ILE A 63 -19.38 -21.08 -14.30
N TYR A 64 -18.72 -22.03 -13.65
CA TYR A 64 -17.81 -21.73 -12.54
C TYR A 64 -16.66 -20.81 -12.94
N ASN A 65 -16.01 -21.10 -14.06
CA ASN A 65 -14.89 -20.31 -14.54
C ASN A 65 -15.33 -18.87 -14.87
N ASP A 66 -16.50 -18.72 -15.51
CA ASP A 66 -17.06 -17.40 -15.81
C ASP A 66 -17.38 -16.61 -14.53
N LEU A 67 -17.84 -17.29 -13.47
CA LEU A 67 -18.07 -16.65 -12.15
C LEU A 67 -16.77 -16.17 -11.50
N ILE A 68 -15.71 -16.98 -11.56
CA ILE A 68 -14.40 -16.58 -11.04
C ILE A 68 -13.83 -15.41 -11.84
N GLU A 69 -13.89 -15.46 -13.17
CA GLU A 69 -13.46 -14.35 -14.03
C GLU A 69 -14.24 -13.06 -13.77
N TYR A 70 -15.56 -13.17 -13.63
CA TYR A 70 -16.42 -12.02 -13.29
C TYR A 70 -16.04 -11.44 -11.92
N SER A 71 -15.88 -12.29 -10.91
CA SER A 71 -15.51 -11.88 -9.56
C SER A 71 -14.13 -11.20 -9.53
N LEU A 72 -13.16 -11.70 -10.30
CA LEU A 72 -11.86 -11.07 -10.50
C LEU A 72 -12.01 -9.69 -11.15
N LYS A 73 -12.76 -9.58 -12.25
CA LYS A 73 -12.97 -8.32 -12.99
C LYS A 73 -13.61 -7.24 -12.14
N HIS A 74 -14.57 -7.61 -11.29
CA HIS A 74 -15.35 -6.69 -10.47
C HIS A 74 -14.83 -6.52 -9.03
N ASN A 75 -13.71 -7.16 -8.67
CA ASN A 75 -13.15 -7.20 -7.31
C ASN A 75 -14.14 -7.74 -6.25
N CYS A 76 -14.97 -8.72 -6.62
CA CYS A 76 -16.03 -9.29 -5.80
C CYS A 76 -15.71 -10.75 -5.39
N ILE A 77 -14.48 -11.04 -4.97
CA ILE A 77 -14.09 -12.39 -4.51
C ILE A 77 -14.40 -12.53 -3.02
N GLU A 78 -15.23 -13.51 -2.67
CA GLU A 78 -15.43 -13.93 -1.30
C GLU A 78 -14.32 -14.90 -0.87
N ASN A 79 -13.90 -14.83 0.40
CA ASN A 79 -12.90 -15.71 1.01
C ASN A 79 -11.46 -15.58 0.46
N LEU A 80 -11.04 -14.37 0.08
CA LEU A 80 -9.60 -14.12 -0.01
C LEU A 80 -8.97 -14.37 1.35
N ASN A 81 -7.85 -15.11 1.38
CA ASN A 81 -7.10 -15.25 2.62
C ASN A 81 -6.59 -13.88 3.07
N ASP A 82 -6.37 -13.70 4.38
CA ASP A 82 -5.81 -12.46 4.93
C ASP A 82 -4.44 -12.10 4.32
N ASP A 83 -3.74 -13.08 3.75
CA ASP A 83 -2.45 -12.93 3.08
C ASP A 83 -2.55 -12.75 1.55
N GLU A 84 -3.75 -12.64 0.98
CA GLU A 84 -4.00 -12.54 -0.46
C GLU A 84 -4.55 -11.17 -0.89
N MET A 85 -4.26 -10.77 -2.13
CA MET A 85 -4.80 -9.57 -2.75
C MET A 85 -5.01 -9.75 -4.24
N ILE A 86 -6.00 -9.05 -4.79
CA ILE A 86 -6.24 -8.97 -6.23
C ILE A 86 -5.35 -7.86 -6.81
N VAL A 87 -4.66 -8.16 -7.90
CA VAL A 87 -3.82 -7.20 -8.63
C VAL A 87 -4.19 -7.17 -10.12
N ASP A 88 -4.04 -5.99 -10.71
CA ASP A 88 -4.05 -5.81 -12.16
C ASP A 88 -2.68 -6.13 -12.75
N CYS A 89 -2.65 -6.70 -13.95
CA CYS A 89 -1.43 -6.82 -14.72
C CYS A 89 -0.81 -5.44 -14.98
N GLY A 90 0.50 -5.31 -14.74
CA GLY A 90 1.24 -4.06 -14.97
C GLY A 90 1.66 -3.80 -16.42
N HIS A 91 1.25 -4.64 -17.38
CA HIS A 91 1.57 -4.46 -18.79
C HIS A 91 0.47 -3.68 -19.50
N ASP A 92 0.83 -2.61 -20.20
CA ASP A 92 -0.10 -1.68 -20.88
C ASP A 92 -1.14 -2.37 -21.80
N ASP A 93 -0.79 -3.48 -22.44
CA ASP A 93 -1.67 -4.22 -23.35
C ASP A 93 -2.43 -5.39 -22.68
N CYS A 94 -2.32 -5.54 -21.35
CA CYS A 94 -2.92 -6.65 -20.62
C CYS A 94 -3.78 -6.16 -19.46
N ASN A 95 -5.10 -6.36 -19.56
CA ASN A 95 -6.07 -6.01 -18.51
C ASN A 95 -6.41 -7.19 -17.58
N ASN A 96 -5.54 -8.20 -17.50
CA ASN A 96 -5.82 -9.38 -16.67
C ASN A 96 -5.70 -9.05 -15.17
N LYS A 97 -6.68 -9.47 -14.38
CA LYS A 97 -6.64 -9.45 -12.92
C LYS A 97 -6.38 -10.84 -12.37
N PHE A 98 -5.64 -10.94 -11.27
CA PHE A 98 -5.34 -12.22 -10.62
C PHE A 98 -4.95 -12.04 -9.15
N ILE A 99 -4.97 -13.13 -8.39
CA ILE A 99 -4.64 -13.13 -6.97
C ILE A 99 -3.15 -13.37 -6.76
N VAL A 100 -2.56 -12.63 -5.82
CA VAL A 100 -1.18 -12.79 -5.36
C VAL A 100 -1.12 -12.67 -3.84
N SER A 101 -0.03 -13.12 -3.22
CA SER A 101 0.21 -12.86 -1.80
C SER A 101 0.49 -11.38 -1.54
N LYS A 102 -0.04 -10.80 -0.45
CA LYS A 102 0.25 -9.45 0.03
C LYS A 102 1.75 -9.21 0.29
N ASN A 103 2.49 -10.27 0.63
CA ASN A 103 3.93 -10.20 0.89
C ASN A 103 4.80 -10.38 -0.37
N ALA A 104 4.19 -10.64 -1.53
CA ALA A 104 4.91 -10.78 -2.78
C ALA A 104 5.49 -9.43 -3.25
N LYS A 105 6.76 -9.42 -3.66
CA LYS A 105 7.41 -8.22 -4.22
C LYS A 105 7.16 -8.05 -5.71
N TYR A 106 6.94 -9.16 -6.40
CA TYR A 106 6.73 -9.24 -7.84
C TYR A 106 5.70 -10.32 -8.15
N SER A 107 5.16 -10.27 -9.36
CA SER A 107 4.29 -11.33 -9.86
C SER A 107 4.55 -11.59 -11.34
N ARG A 108 4.17 -12.79 -11.79
CA ARG A 108 4.13 -13.16 -13.20
C ARG A 108 2.66 -13.25 -13.62
N CYS A 109 2.27 -12.47 -14.62
CA CYS A 109 0.90 -12.54 -15.14
C CYS A 109 0.61 -13.93 -15.73
N PRO A 110 -0.51 -14.58 -15.38
CA PRO A 110 -0.85 -15.89 -15.94
C PRO A 110 -1.21 -15.82 -17.44
N VAL A 111 -1.62 -14.65 -17.94
CA VAL A 111 -2.02 -14.43 -19.34
C VAL A 111 -0.82 -14.02 -20.19
N CYS A 112 -0.28 -12.80 -20.01
CA CYS A 112 0.80 -12.28 -20.86
C CYS A 112 2.20 -12.75 -20.45
N LYS A 113 2.33 -13.52 -19.36
CA LYS A 113 3.59 -14.06 -18.81
C LYS A 113 4.65 -13.04 -18.40
N GLN A 114 4.37 -11.73 -18.52
CA GLN A 114 5.26 -10.67 -18.07
C GLN A 114 5.42 -10.69 -16.54
N ILE A 115 6.63 -10.36 -16.09
CA ILE A 115 6.99 -10.29 -14.66
C ILE A 115 7.17 -8.83 -14.29
N TYR A 116 6.54 -8.37 -13.21
CA TYR A 116 6.56 -6.95 -12.81
C TYR A 116 6.60 -6.76 -11.29
N CYS A 117 7.20 -5.66 -10.81
CA CYS A 117 7.23 -5.29 -9.38
C CYS A 117 5.79 -4.92 -8.97
N LEU A 118 5.26 -5.53 -7.91
CA LEU A 118 3.91 -5.24 -7.41
C LEU A 118 3.81 -3.83 -6.79
N ASN A 119 4.94 -3.21 -6.45
CA ASN A 119 5.00 -1.85 -5.91
C ASN A 119 5.03 -0.76 -7.00
N CYS A 120 5.83 -0.92 -8.06
CA CYS A 120 6.04 0.14 -9.06
C CYS A 120 5.45 -0.17 -10.44
N ARG A 121 4.90 -1.38 -10.64
CA ARG A 121 4.30 -1.89 -11.88
C ARG A 121 5.21 -1.94 -13.11
N LYS A 122 6.53 -1.75 -12.95
CA LYS A 122 7.52 -1.90 -14.03
C LYS A 122 8.02 -3.34 -14.16
N PRO A 123 8.59 -3.73 -15.32
CA PRO A 123 9.25 -5.02 -15.49
C PRO A 123 10.18 -5.34 -14.31
N TYR A 124 10.02 -6.55 -13.76
CA TYR A 124 10.78 -6.94 -12.57
C TYR A 124 12.16 -7.40 -12.97
N GLU A 125 13.12 -6.48 -12.85
CA GLU A 125 14.54 -6.81 -12.74
C GLU A 125 14.89 -6.96 -11.25
N SER A 126 15.95 -7.69 -10.92
CA SER A 126 16.42 -7.89 -9.53
C SER A 126 16.70 -6.59 -8.75
N LYS A 127 16.75 -5.45 -9.46
CA LYS A 127 16.96 -4.09 -8.95
C LYS A 127 15.71 -3.19 -9.00
N CYS A 128 14.59 -3.69 -9.54
CA CYS A 128 13.36 -2.94 -9.69
C CYS A 128 12.80 -2.63 -8.28
N CYS A 129 12.58 -1.35 -7.99
CA CYS A 129 12.25 -0.82 -6.66
C CYS A 129 13.48 -0.45 -5.76
N GLN A 130 14.72 -0.51 -6.28
CA GLN A 130 15.89 0.17 -5.68
C GLN A 130 15.73 1.70 -5.80
N GLN A 131 15.52 2.38 -4.68
CA GLN A 131 15.66 3.83 -4.64
C GLN A 131 17.15 4.16 -4.68
N SER A 132 17.69 4.44 -5.87
CA SER A 132 18.98 5.11 -5.95
C SER A 132 18.82 6.50 -5.32
N ILE A 133 19.53 6.69 -4.21
CA ILE A 133 19.51 7.93 -3.47
C ILE A 133 20.67 8.77 -3.98
N THR A 134 20.33 9.89 -4.61
CA THR A 134 21.27 10.90 -5.08
C THR A 134 21.03 12.19 -4.30
N GLY A 135 22.08 12.76 -3.73
CA GLY A 135 22.00 14.06 -3.06
C GLY A 135 23.35 14.55 -2.58
N LYS A 136 23.35 15.49 -1.63
CA LYS A 136 24.57 16.13 -1.13
C LYS A 136 24.66 15.96 0.38
N CYS A 137 25.87 15.70 0.88
CA CYS A 137 26.12 15.71 2.32
C CYS A 137 25.63 17.03 2.92
N PRO A 138 24.77 17.00 3.96
CA PRO A 138 24.20 18.22 4.52
C PRO A 138 25.25 19.18 5.12
N ARG A 139 26.42 18.66 5.51
CA ARG A 139 27.54 19.45 6.05
C ARG A 139 28.47 19.95 4.93
N CYS A 140 29.19 19.06 4.25
CA CYS A 140 30.24 19.46 3.29
C CYS A 140 29.76 19.62 1.84
N LYS A 141 28.49 19.34 1.55
CA LYS A 141 27.86 19.49 0.22
C LYS A 141 28.44 18.62 -0.91
N ILE A 142 29.39 17.75 -0.62
CA ILE A 142 29.88 16.74 -1.57
C ILE A 142 28.73 15.82 -1.97
N GLN A 143 28.75 15.47 -3.26
CA GLN A 143 27.79 14.57 -3.87
C GLN A 143 27.88 13.17 -3.25
N VAL A 144 26.72 12.60 -2.96
CA VAL A 144 26.55 11.27 -2.38
C VAL A 144 25.65 10.48 -3.33
N PHE A 145 26.14 9.30 -3.70
CA PHE A 145 25.41 8.32 -4.48
C PHE A 145 25.31 7.06 -3.64
N LYS A 146 24.09 6.55 -3.48
CA LYS A 146 23.81 5.29 -2.79
C LYS A 146 22.90 4.45 -3.67
N GLU A 147 23.39 3.29 -4.08
CA GLU A 147 22.63 2.32 -4.85
C GLU A 147 21.76 1.44 -3.95
N GLU A 148 22.30 0.95 -2.83
CA GLU A 148 21.59 0.05 -1.91
C GLU A 148 22.07 0.14 -0.45
N GLY A 149 21.43 -0.62 0.44
CA GLY A 149 21.86 -0.79 1.83
C GLY A 149 21.28 0.21 2.82
N CYS A 150 21.99 0.41 3.93
CA CYS A 150 21.56 1.20 5.07
C CYS A 150 21.32 2.68 4.72
N ASN A 151 20.14 3.22 5.04
CA ASN A 151 19.82 4.63 4.83
C ASN A 151 20.43 5.56 5.88
N PHE A 152 21.17 5.04 6.86
CA PHE A 152 22.00 5.82 7.78
C PHE A 152 23.41 5.94 7.21
N LEU A 153 23.70 7.07 6.58
CA LEU A 153 24.94 7.30 5.84
C LEU A 153 25.99 7.99 6.72
N LYS A 154 27.25 7.62 6.51
CA LYS A 154 28.43 8.25 7.12
C LYS A 154 29.24 8.95 6.04
N CYS A 155 29.46 10.26 6.16
CA CYS A 155 30.23 11.00 5.15
C CYS A 155 31.74 10.75 5.29
N GLN A 156 32.34 10.06 4.33
CA GLN A 156 33.77 9.74 4.29
C GLN A 156 34.64 10.80 3.60
N SER A 157 34.07 11.95 3.20
CA SER A 157 34.84 12.99 2.53
C SER A 157 35.99 13.51 3.38
N GLN A 158 37.04 14.03 2.73
CA GLN A 158 38.18 14.67 3.41
C GLN A 158 37.80 15.80 4.38
N TYR A 159 36.65 16.45 4.14
CA TYR A 159 36.15 17.52 5.00
C TYR A 159 35.40 17.00 6.24
N CYS A 160 34.68 15.88 6.11
CA CYS A 160 33.91 15.32 7.23
C CYS A 160 34.68 14.23 8.00
N LYS A 161 35.64 13.55 7.37
CA LYS A 161 36.50 12.50 7.95
C LYS A 161 35.71 11.45 8.74
N GLY A 162 34.53 11.08 8.25
CA GLY A 162 33.66 10.11 8.92
C GLY A 162 32.91 10.64 10.17
N GLN A 163 33.01 11.92 10.51
CA GLN A 163 32.41 12.48 11.73
C GLN A 163 30.96 12.94 11.55
N VAL A 164 30.36 12.70 10.38
CA VAL A 164 29.01 13.16 10.06
C VAL A 164 28.17 11.98 9.65
N TYR A 165 27.10 11.74 10.41
CA TYR A 165 26.04 10.81 10.05
C TYR A 165 24.84 11.59 9.56
N PHE A 166 24.13 11.04 8.57
CA PHE A 166 22.93 11.66 8.03
C PHE A 166 22.02 10.63 7.37
N CYS A 167 20.74 10.94 7.28
CA CYS A 167 19.78 10.10 6.56
C CYS A 167 19.99 10.23 5.05
N GLY A 168 20.07 9.11 4.33
CA GLY A 168 20.09 9.10 2.86
C GLY A 168 18.79 9.62 2.24
N ILE A 169 17.64 9.46 2.90
CA ILE A 169 16.34 9.81 2.33
C ILE A 169 16.04 11.30 2.52
N CYS A 170 16.16 11.80 3.75
CA CYS A 170 15.79 13.18 4.09
C CYS A 170 17.01 14.13 4.20
N PHE A 171 18.24 13.61 4.16
CA PHE A 171 19.49 14.38 4.32
C PHE A 171 19.59 15.18 5.62
N LEU A 172 18.86 14.80 6.67
CA LEU A 172 19.05 15.34 8.01
C LEU A 172 20.33 14.78 8.63
N ILE A 173 21.08 15.64 9.32
CA ILE A 173 22.22 15.20 10.14
C ILE A 173 21.67 14.43 11.34
N LEU A 174 22.25 13.26 11.59
CA LEU A 174 21.87 12.34 12.63
C LEU A 174 23.02 12.16 13.63
N LYS A 175 22.70 11.72 14.84
CA LYS A 175 23.67 11.20 15.81
C LYS A 175 23.86 9.70 15.60
N LYS A 176 24.92 9.15 16.18
CA LYS A 176 25.20 7.70 16.11
C LYS A 176 24.05 6.88 16.74
N GLU A 177 23.46 7.40 17.80
CA GLU A 177 22.32 6.81 18.50
C GLU A 177 21.03 6.74 17.64
N ASP A 178 20.91 7.59 16.62
CA ASP A 178 19.73 7.65 15.74
C ASP A 178 19.72 6.54 14.66
N HIS A 179 20.70 5.64 14.67
CA HIS A 179 20.90 4.61 13.64
C HIS A 179 19.63 3.80 13.33
N TYR A 180 18.86 3.46 14.38
CA TYR A 180 17.64 2.67 14.24
C TYR A 180 16.38 3.53 14.38
N SER A 181 16.31 4.38 15.42
CA SER A 181 15.11 5.14 15.80
C SER A 181 14.58 6.09 14.73
N HIS A 182 15.42 6.54 13.81
CA HIS A 182 15.02 7.44 12.72
C HIS A 182 14.19 6.75 11.61
N PHE A 183 14.20 5.42 11.55
CA PHE A 183 13.62 4.63 10.46
C PHE A 183 12.39 3.84 10.90
N ILE A 184 11.49 3.58 9.96
CA ILE A 184 10.27 2.80 10.21
C ILE A 184 10.66 1.42 10.77
N ASP A 185 9.92 0.95 11.77
CA ASP A 185 10.18 -0.30 12.52
C ASP A 185 11.57 -0.39 13.15
N ASN A 186 12.20 0.76 13.40
CA ASN A 186 13.58 0.84 13.88
C ASN A 186 14.57 0.13 12.95
N ASN A 187 14.32 0.14 11.63
CA ASN A 187 15.15 -0.58 10.66
C ASN A 187 15.70 0.37 9.58
N PRO A 188 17.03 0.61 9.51
CA PRO A 188 17.61 1.56 8.57
C PRO A 188 17.61 1.12 7.11
N TYR A 189 17.19 -0.10 6.81
CA TYR A 189 16.93 -0.56 5.44
C TYR A 189 15.54 -0.12 4.95
N ASN A 190 14.65 0.30 5.86
CA ASN A 190 13.33 0.83 5.55
C ASN A 190 13.37 2.35 5.29
N ALA A 191 12.23 2.91 4.92
CA ALA A 191 12.07 4.36 4.75
C ALA A 191 12.32 5.10 6.08
N CYS A 192 12.80 6.35 6.00
CA CYS A 192 12.90 7.21 7.17
C CYS A 192 11.51 7.73 7.55
N ARG A 193 11.28 7.90 8.85
CA ARG A 193 9.98 8.33 9.36
C ARG A 193 9.65 9.80 9.04
N ILE A 194 10.61 10.53 8.48
CA ILE A 194 10.47 11.93 8.05
C ILE A 194 10.05 12.04 6.58
N GLY A 195 10.47 11.14 5.69
CA GLY A 195 10.21 11.25 4.25
C GLY A 195 11.04 12.32 3.52
N LYS A 196 10.64 12.71 2.30
CA LYS A 196 11.32 13.73 1.48
C LYS A 196 10.97 15.15 1.96
N ILE A 197 11.99 16.00 2.04
CA ILE A 197 11.86 17.39 2.51
C ILE A 197 11.75 18.34 1.29
N LYS A 198 10.82 19.31 1.32
CA LYS A 198 10.67 20.36 0.28
C LYS A 198 10.91 21.77 0.84
N PRO A 199 11.31 22.75 0.00
CA PRO A 199 11.43 24.15 0.41
C PRO A 199 10.11 24.66 1.02
N ASN A 200 10.19 25.30 2.20
CA ASN A 200 9.01 25.85 2.86
C ASN A 200 8.51 27.11 2.15
N LYS A 201 7.25 27.11 1.70
CA LYS A 201 6.57 28.29 1.14
C LYS A 201 5.88 29.15 2.20
N GLN A 202 5.83 28.69 3.45
CA GLN A 202 5.23 29.35 4.61
C GLN A 202 6.30 29.89 5.56
N LYS A 203 5.96 30.92 6.35
CA LYS A 203 6.85 31.45 7.39
C LYS A 203 7.07 30.39 8.47
N CYS A 204 8.32 30.19 8.89
CA CYS A 204 8.61 29.30 10.01
C CYS A 204 7.84 29.72 11.28
N PRO A 205 7.12 28.83 11.96
CA PRO A 205 6.38 29.18 13.18
C PRO A 205 7.27 29.74 14.31
N GLY A 206 8.54 29.31 14.38
CA GLY A 206 9.45 29.72 15.45
C GLY A 206 10.23 31.01 15.20
N CYS A 207 10.58 31.32 13.94
CA CYS A 207 11.44 32.48 13.63
C CYS A 207 10.99 33.30 12.42
N LEU A 208 9.85 32.95 11.83
CA LEU A 208 9.24 33.60 10.68
C LEU A 208 10.08 33.59 9.39
N THR A 209 11.23 32.91 9.37
CA THR A 209 12.07 32.79 8.16
C THR A 209 11.28 32.11 7.04
N LEU A 210 11.40 32.68 5.84
CA LEU A 210 10.97 32.08 4.57
C LEU A 210 12.15 31.48 3.79
N ASN A 211 13.36 31.53 4.35
CA ASN A 211 14.54 31.02 3.66
C ASN A 211 14.45 29.48 3.58
N PRO A 212 14.31 28.90 2.38
CA PRO A 212 14.14 27.46 2.21
C PRO A 212 15.40 26.64 2.57
N LEU A 213 16.56 27.30 2.71
CA LEU A 213 17.78 26.67 3.24
C LEU A 213 17.76 26.58 4.77
N GLN A 214 16.96 27.42 5.44
CA GLN A 214 16.86 27.50 6.89
C GLN A 214 15.61 26.84 7.45
N CYS A 215 14.47 26.86 6.76
CA CYS A 215 13.26 26.12 7.15
C CYS A 215 12.73 25.33 5.97
N GLN A 216 12.48 24.05 6.22
CA GLN A 216 12.03 23.11 5.21
C GLN A 216 10.77 22.39 5.71
N ILE A 217 9.86 22.04 4.79
CA ILE A 217 8.63 21.30 5.14
C ILE A 217 8.89 19.81 5.00
N ILE A 218 8.37 19.08 5.99
CA ILE A 218 8.20 17.64 5.97
C ILE A 218 6.76 17.37 5.50
N GLU A 219 6.59 17.08 4.20
CA GLU A 219 5.25 17.09 3.55
C GLU A 219 4.26 16.10 4.19
N ASN A 220 4.72 14.90 4.51
CA ASN A 220 3.84 13.85 5.05
C ASN A 220 3.35 14.13 6.48
N LEU A 221 3.98 15.09 7.17
CA LEU A 221 3.71 15.37 8.57
C LEU A 221 3.15 16.77 8.80
N ASN A 222 3.14 17.60 7.76
CA ASN A 222 2.85 19.03 7.82
C ASN A 222 3.64 19.74 8.95
N GLN A 223 4.97 19.52 8.97
CA GLN A 223 5.88 20.09 9.98
C GLN A 223 6.97 20.93 9.30
N CYS A 224 7.39 22.06 9.88
CA CYS A 224 8.63 22.74 9.51
C CYS A 224 9.77 22.25 10.40
N TYR A 225 10.87 21.85 9.77
CA TYR A 225 12.16 21.72 10.44
C TYR A 225 13.02 22.94 10.13
N CYS A 226 13.39 23.70 11.18
CA CYS A 226 14.12 24.96 11.04
C CYS A 226 15.49 24.94 11.72
N LYS A 227 16.52 25.24 10.92
CA LYS A 227 17.94 25.36 11.28
C LYS A 227 18.42 26.81 11.50
N SER A 228 17.52 27.78 11.59
CA SER A 228 17.92 29.17 11.87
C SER A 228 18.59 29.29 13.26
N ASN A 229 19.40 30.32 13.47
CA ASN A 229 20.04 30.59 14.77
C ASN A 229 19.02 30.77 15.90
N VAL A 230 17.81 31.24 15.56
CA VAL A 230 16.70 31.40 16.48
C VAL A 230 16.09 30.04 16.84
N CYS A 231 15.84 29.18 15.84
CA CYS A 231 15.17 27.90 16.05
C CYS A 231 16.09 26.76 16.48
N LYS A 232 17.40 26.82 16.25
CA LYS A 232 18.40 25.83 16.69
C LYS A 232 17.99 24.38 16.36
N GLU A 233 17.71 24.10 15.09
CA GLU A 233 17.32 22.77 14.59
C GLU A 233 16.07 22.19 15.27
N SER A 234 15.02 23.00 15.38
CA SER A 234 13.74 22.61 15.98
C SER A 234 12.71 22.20 14.93
N LEU A 235 11.83 21.28 15.29
CA LEU A 235 10.61 20.97 14.54
C LEU A 235 9.43 21.80 15.07
N TYR A 236 8.54 22.21 14.18
CA TYR A 236 7.29 22.89 14.47
C TYR A 236 6.16 22.28 13.66
N CYS A 237 4.99 22.14 14.26
CA CYS A 237 3.78 21.78 13.54
C CYS A 237 3.28 22.98 12.73
N LEU A 238 2.95 22.81 11.46
CA LEU A 238 2.39 23.88 10.63
C LEU A 238 0.88 24.08 10.86
N ASN A 239 0.20 23.12 11.49
CA ASN A 239 -1.22 23.27 11.87
C ASN A 239 -1.39 24.12 13.15
N CYS A 240 -0.66 23.80 14.22
CA CYS A 240 -0.82 24.47 15.52
C CYS A 240 0.33 25.43 15.87
N SER A 241 1.33 25.57 15.01
CA SER A 241 2.52 26.43 15.21
C SER A 241 3.40 26.09 16.41
N LYS A 242 3.13 25.00 17.15
CA LYS A 242 3.90 24.61 18.33
C LYS A 242 5.14 23.80 17.99
N LYS A 243 6.16 23.96 18.83
CA LYS A 243 7.43 23.22 18.75
C LYS A 243 7.19 21.74 19.10
N ILE A 244 7.71 20.84 18.26
CA ILE A 244 7.61 19.38 18.41
C ILE A 244 8.91 18.86 19.00
N GLN A 245 8.82 17.93 19.95
CA GLN A 245 9.99 17.26 20.49
C GLN A 245 10.58 16.29 19.46
N LYS A 246 11.92 16.16 19.42
CA LYS A 246 12.60 15.35 18.39
C LYS A 246 12.20 13.87 18.40
N ASN A 247 11.82 13.33 19.56
CA ASN A 247 11.31 11.97 19.76
C ASN A 247 9.84 11.77 19.33
N GLU A 248 9.12 12.85 19.01
CA GLU A 248 7.72 12.86 18.61
C GLU A 248 7.55 13.32 17.15
N ALA A 249 8.63 13.26 16.36
CA ALA A 249 8.65 13.78 14.99
C ALA A 249 7.69 13.06 14.02
N HIS A 250 6.96 12.03 14.46
CA HIS A 250 6.04 11.23 13.64
C HIS A 250 4.59 11.70 13.71
N GLU A 251 4.23 12.49 14.73
CA GLU A 251 2.89 13.05 14.89
C GLU A 251 2.91 14.26 15.81
N CYS A 252 2.09 15.28 15.53
CA CYS A 252 1.90 16.36 16.49
C CYS A 252 0.84 15.94 17.51
N LYS A 253 1.24 15.44 18.68
CA LYS A 253 0.32 15.02 19.75
C LYS A 253 -0.75 16.06 20.10
N GLN A 254 -0.42 17.35 19.98
CA GLN A 254 -1.38 18.42 20.27
C GLN A 254 -2.49 18.55 19.22
N CYS A 255 -2.24 18.12 17.98
CA CYS A 255 -3.25 18.02 16.95
C CYS A 255 -3.96 16.65 16.97
N SER A 256 -3.37 15.62 17.57
CA SER A 256 -3.97 14.29 17.73
C SER A 256 -4.95 14.18 18.92
N ILE A 257 -4.98 15.18 19.80
CA ILE A 257 -5.88 15.26 20.98
C ILE A 257 -7.13 16.14 20.69
N MET A 258 -7.17 16.80 19.53
CA MET A 258 -8.34 17.53 19.02
C MET A 258 -9.18 16.66 18.09
#